data_AF-A0A5P2HB61-F1
#
_entry.id   AF-A0A5P2HB61-F1
#
_cell.length_a   1.000
_cell.length_b   1.000
_cell.length_c   1.000
_cell.angle_alpha   90.00
_cell.angle_beta   90.00
_cell.angle_gamma   90.00
#
_symmetry.space_group_name_H-M   'P 1'
#
loop_
_entity.id
_entity.type
_entity.pdbx_description
1 polymer ?
#
loop_
_entity_poly.entity_id
_entity_poly.type
_entity_poly.pdbx_seq_one_letter_code
_entity_poly.pdbx_strand_id
1 'polypeptide(L)'
;MKTKLSQSLAFGAIACAATMLVACGGGGGSDSGGGGGTGPTPASVSGKAVDFYLSGATVTFLDCGNQTVTTNASGDFTFPPNCSKSALKVAGGTDIGTRLPFSGVLQSPAVDYKAGVTPVASPLTTLVAQLGPAQAAVLANKLGLGGKDLLNLDPMRDAGALKAAVVVQQLVNQISRSLAGLAAGAGGSLSAEAAAAAAANAVANVVGNASGVVDFTDPATLTATVTAAVKASVQNAKSSLPASLQSNIGAVSDNLAALAGPLIGAQVSAINTALGTITLGADPTATLDAITQSGGLSKVVASESSQLVNKLVSAIAPAAFGDASMSTRLAALGAAVATGSAQDVLNAANDLGGAVNGGLISDVVAAVTLSDYVQLGNVSLNGGAPMPLADNMSVSGGRLDDVAMIITKQGAPFGSGASEVRAGMRYAFNGNTVEVVIERIVLGFTGNALSSVSIPPGAGMSFRITGSVNASGAFSNGDNDSLFANVGTGAMRLPFNTVFRKVQGTGLLTSAQILALTPSANSTVNATFAVAGTSGNDVKAGIGSGAQAVRLPTASVGTGAKTVGGDGVKFAIAIQP
;
A
#
# COMPACT_ATOMS: atom_id res chain seq x y z
N MET A 1 3.16 -21.64 39.54
CA MET A 1 1.78 -21.23 39.91
C MET A 1 1.81 -19.75 40.27
N LYS A 2 0.82 -18.98 39.80
CA LYS A 2 0.65 -17.51 39.82
C LYS A 2 1.29 -16.73 38.67
N THR A 3 0.49 -16.69 37.61
CA THR A 3 0.38 -15.72 36.52
C THR A 3 0.40 -14.26 37.00
N LYS A 4 0.98 -13.36 36.19
CA LYS A 4 0.67 -11.92 36.21
C LYS A 4 0.08 -11.53 34.85
N LEU A 5 -1.15 -11.02 34.92
CA LEU A 5 -2.00 -10.62 33.82
C LEU A 5 -1.41 -9.43 33.05
N SER A 6 -1.44 -9.51 31.73
CA SER A 6 -1.43 -8.37 30.81
C SER A 6 -2.73 -7.59 30.97
N GLN A 7 -2.66 -6.35 31.45
CA GLN A 7 -3.79 -5.44 31.47
C GLN A 7 -4.05 -4.92 30.06
N SER A 8 -5.11 -5.44 29.45
CA SER A 8 -5.80 -4.88 28.29
C SER A 8 -6.51 -3.59 28.72
N LEU A 9 -5.96 -2.43 28.35
CA LEU A 9 -6.68 -1.16 28.39
C LEU A 9 -7.74 -1.16 27.28
N ALA A 10 -8.94 -1.61 27.65
CA ALA A 10 -10.15 -1.38 26.89
C ALA A 10 -10.50 0.12 26.97
N PHE A 11 -10.26 0.87 25.89
CA PHE A 11 -10.88 2.18 25.72
C PHE A 11 -12.36 1.98 25.40
N GLY A 12 -13.20 2.17 26.41
CA GLY A 12 -14.65 2.23 26.25
C GLY A 12 -15.03 3.40 25.35
N ALA A 13 -15.86 3.11 24.34
CA ALA A 13 -16.51 4.11 23.51
C ALA A 13 -17.43 4.97 24.38
N ILE A 14 -17.04 6.21 24.63
CA ILE A 14 -17.94 7.25 25.11
C ILE A 14 -18.65 7.81 23.88
N ALA A 15 -19.91 7.45 23.71
CA ALA A 15 -20.82 8.08 22.78
C ALA A 15 -21.09 9.52 23.24
N CYS A 16 -20.40 10.49 22.64
CA CYS A 16 -20.78 11.89 22.75
C CYS A 16 -21.97 12.16 21.83
N ALA A 17 -23.17 12.10 22.40
CA ALA A 17 -24.36 12.66 21.79
C ALA A 17 -24.20 14.18 21.67
N ALA A 18 -23.90 14.68 20.47
CA ALA A 18 -23.98 16.10 20.17
C ALA A 18 -25.46 16.49 20.10
N THR A 19 -25.98 17.01 21.20
CA THR A 19 -27.28 17.68 21.27
C THR A 19 -27.28 18.88 20.33
N MET A 20 -28.12 18.83 19.30
CA MET A 20 -28.42 20.00 18.48
C MET A 20 -29.11 21.07 19.34
N LEU A 21 -28.46 22.21 19.53
CA LEU A 21 -29.14 23.42 19.99
C LEU A 21 -29.85 24.05 18.78
N VAL A 22 -31.12 23.70 18.63
CA VAL A 22 -32.11 24.43 17.86
C VAL A 22 -32.36 25.76 18.56
N ALA A 23 -31.87 26.87 18.01
CA ALA A 23 -32.33 28.20 18.37
C ALA A 23 -33.62 28.50 17.58
N CYS A 24 -34.75 28.06 18.14
CA CYS A 24 -36.07 28.60 17.84
C CYS A 24 -36.30 29.77 18.79
N GLY A 25 -36.25 31.00 18.28
CA GLY A 25 -36.64 32.21 19.00
C GLY A 25 -37.54 33.03 18.09
N GLY A 26 -38.83 33.05 18.40
CA GLY A 26 -39.86 33.81 17.69
C GLY A 26 -40.24 35.12 18.39
N GLY A 27 -40.99 35.94 17.64
CA GLY A 27 -41.66 37.19 18.05
C GLY A 27 -40.93 38.43 17.51
N GLY A 28 -41.50 39.35 16.73
CA GLY A 28 -42.88 39.67 16.36
C GLY A 28 -43.01 41.20 16.30
N GLY A 29 -43.53 41.76 15.21
CA GLY A 29 -44.05 43.14 15.18
C GLY A 29 -43.41 44.14 14.19
N SER A 30 -44.17 44.39 13.11
CA SER A 30 -44.53 45.72 12.56
C SER A 30 -43.57 46.53 11.67
N ASP A 31 -43.97 46.58 10.39
CA ASP A 31 -44.07 47.71 9.45
C ASP A 31 -42.92 48.72 9.30
N SER A 32 -42.33 48.76 8.09
CA SER A 32 -42.51 49.85 7.11
C SER A 32 -41.42 49.83 6.01
N GLY A 33 -41.85 49.67 4.75
CA GLY A 33 -41.28 50.34 3.57
C GLY A 33 -39.79 50.19 3.23
N GLY A 34 -39.49 49.50 2.13
CA GLY A 34 -38.22 49.68 1.43
C GLY A 34 -37.93 48.57 0.42
N GLY A 35 -38.39 48.74 -0.82
CA GLY A 35 -37.97 47.89 -1.93
C GLY A 35 -36.46 47.95 -2.12
N GLY A 36 -35.80 46.79 -2.02
CA GLY A 36 -34.38 46.61 -2.31
C GLY A 36 -34.19 45.16 -2.73
N GLY A 37 -33.97 44.95 -4.04
CA GLY A 37 -33.89 43.63 -4.64
C GLY A 37 -32.90 42.73 -3.92
N THR A 38 -33.28 41.46 -3.74
CA THR A 38 -32.36 40.37 -3.41
C THR A 38 -31.35 40.26 -4.53
N GLY A 39 -30.20 40.94 -4.38
CA GLY A 39 -29.02 40.64 -5.17
C GLY A 39 -28.69 39.16 -5.03
N PRO A 40 -28.16 38.49 -6.08
CA PRO A 40 -27.80 37.09 -6.01
C PRO A 40 -26.87 36.86 -4.82
N THR A 41 -27.24 35.94 -3.93
CA THR A 41 -26.36 35.48 -2.85
C THR A 41 -25.03 35.05 -3.49
N PRO A 42 -23.88 35.62 -3.09
CA PRO A 42 -22.60 35.24 -3.70
C PRO A 42 -22.43 33.73 -3.59
N ALA A 43 -22.22 33.06 -4.73
CA ALA A 43 -22.06 31.62 -4.74
C ALA A 43 -20.83 31.23 -3.90
N SER A 44 -21.03 30.43 -2.85
CA SER A 44 -19.96 29.98 -1.98
C SER A 44 -19.03 29.02 -2.72
N VAL A 45 -17.72 29.27 -2.66
CA VAL A 45 -16.71 28.34 -3.17
C VAL A 45 -16.52 27.22 -2.14
N SER A 46 -16.52 25.97 -2.58
CA SER A 46 -16.26 24.78 -1.76
C SER A 46 -15.10 23.99 -2.34
N GLY A 47 -14.34 23.31 -1.49
CA GLY A 47 -13.23 22.44 -1.88
C GLY A 47 -13.23 21.11 -1.14
N LYS A 48 -12.26 20.26 -1.48
CA LYS A 48 -12.08 18.92 -0.90
C LYS A 48 -10.66 18.66 -0.43
N ALA A 49 -10.52 17.92 0.66
CA ALA A 49 -9.25 17.36 1.14
C ALA A 49 -9.22 15.83 0.91
N VAL A 50 -8.22 15.36 0.15
CA VAL A 50 -8.20 13.99 -0.41
C VAL A 50 -6.81 13.34 -0.36
N ASP A 51 -6.58 12.51 0.67
CA ASP A 51 -5.64 11.38 0.78
C ASP A 51 -6.47 10.15 1.22
N PHE A 52 -7.34 9.69 0.31
CA PHE A 52 -8.76 9.38 0.63
C PHE A 52 -9.45 10.57 1.33
N TYR A 53 -10.78 10.58 1.48
CA TYR A 53 -11.38 11.75 2.11
C TYR A 53 -10.90 11.94 3.56
N LEU A 54 -10.45 13.16 3.86
CA LEU A 54 -10.00 13.52 5.20
C LEU A 54 -11.18 14.11 5.97
N SER A 55 -11.64 13.41 7.00
CA SER A 55 -12.74 13.84 7.87
C SER A 55 -12.21 14.60 9.09
N GLY A 56 -12.77 15.77 9.39
CA GLY A 56 -12.38 16.57 10.56
C GLY A 56 -10.98 17.20 10.45
N ALA A 57 -10.42 17.31 9.25
CA ALA A 57 -9.13 17.93 9.01
C ALA A 57 -9.24 19.45 9.05
N THR A 58 -8.17 20.12 9.50
CA THR A 58 -8.10 21.58 9.51
C THR A 58 -7.54 22.09 8.19
N VAL A 59 -8.29 22.93 7.50
CA VAL A 59 -7.88 23.61 6.27
C VAL A 59 -7.52 25.05 6.62
N THR A 60 -6.25 25.42 6.41
CA THR A 60 -5.73 26.78 6.62
C THR A 60 -5.59 27.50 5.29
N PHE A 61 -6.13 28.72 5.21
CA PHE A 61 -5.99 29.63 4.06
C PHE A 61 -4.79 30.54 4.28
N LEU A 62 -3.63 30.14 3.73
CA LEU A 62 -2.32 30.74 4.02
C LEU A 62 -2.24 32.23 3.64
N ASP A 63 -2.89 32.64 2.55
CA ASP A 63 -2.88 34.01 2.04
C ASP A 63 -4.12 34.82 2.48
N CYS A 64 -4.91 34.26 3.40
CA CYS A 64 -6.13 34.87 3.92
C CYS A 64 -6.06 35.02 5.44
N GLY A 65 -4.95 35.58 5.95
CA GLY A 65 -4.74 35.78 7.38
C GLY A 65 -4.70 34.48 8.19
N ASN A 66 -4.38 33.35 7.56
CA ASN A 66 -4.42 32.01 8.16
C ASN A 66 -5.77 31.63 8.76
N GLN A 67 -6.88 32.11 8.17
CA GLN A 67 -8.20 31.62 8.55
C GLN A 67 -8.29 30.10 8.38
N THR A 68 -9.13 29.47 9.19
CA THR A 68 -9.26 28.01 9.21
C THR A 68 -10.71 27.56 9.12
N VAL A 69 -10.94 26.44 8.46
CA VAL A 69 -12.19 25.68 8.47
C VAL A 69 -11.92 24.20 8.71
N THR A 70 -12.96 23.42 8.97
CA THR A 70 -12.86 21.97 9.18
C THR A 70 -13.59 21.21 8.09
N THR A 71 -13.02 20.10 7.64
CA THR A 71 -13.66 19.23 6.64
C THR A 71 -14.76 18.37 7.26
N ASN A 72 -15.80 18.07 6.49
CA ASN A 72 -16.82 17.09 6.87
C ASN A 72 -16.39 15.64 6.57
N ALA A 73 -17.29 14.67 6.77
CA ALA A 73 -17.02 13.24 6.54
C ALA A 73 -16.66 12.88 5.09
N SER A 74 -17.02 13.71 4.11
CA SER A 74 -16.74 13.55 2.69
C SER A 74 -15.53 14.39 2.23
N GLY A 75 -14.77 14.93 3.19
CA GLY A 75 -13.61 15.79 2.93
C GLY A 75 -13.97 17.19 2.44
N ASP A 76 -15.25 17.56 2.40
CA ASP A 76 -15.68 18.87 1.90
C ASP A 76 -15.46 19.97 2.93
N PHE A 77 -15.11 21.16 2.44
CA PHE A 77 -15.05 22.39 3.22
C PHE A 77 -15.54 23.58 2.39
N THR A 78 -15.92 24.66 3.06
CA THR A 78 -16.36 25.91 2.42
C THR A 78 -15.34 27.01 2.67
N PHE A 79 -15.05 27.81 1.65
CA PHE A 79 -14.13 28.93 1.76
C PHE A 79 -14.75 30.04 2.63
N PRO A 80 -13.99 30.63 3.56
CA PRO A 80 -14.41 31.87 4.20
C PRO A 80 -14.55 33.00 3.18
N PRO A 81 -15.35 34.03 3.49
CA PRO A 81 -15.50 35.19 2.62
C PRO A 81 -14.15 35.81 2.24
N ASN A 82 -13.97 36.13 0.96
CA ASN A 82 -12.76 36.74 0.39
C ASN A 82 -11.48 35.87 0.40
N CYS A 83 -11.56 34.58 0.73
CA CYS A 83 -10.39 33.68 0.72
C CYS A 83 -10.23 32.84 -0.56
N SER A 84 -11.03 33.09 -1.61
CA SER A 84 -11.08 32.26 -2.82
C SER A 84 -9.83 32.28 -3.70
N LYS A 85 -8.77 32.99 -3.30
CA LYS A 85 -7.47 33.04 -4.00
C LYS A 85 -6.32 32.45 -3.19
N SER A 86 -6.59 32.00 -1.97
CA SER A 86 -5.55 31.59 -1.04
C SER A 86 -5.01 30.21 -1.38
N ALA A 87 -3.70 30.03 -1.24
CA ALA A 87 -3.12 28.70 -1.09
C ALA A 87 -3.72 28.00 0.15
N LEU A 88 -3.81 26.69 0.07
CA LEU A 88 -4.42 25.85 1.10
C LEU A 88 -3.35 24.98 1.76
N LYS A 89 -3.48 24.79 3.07
CA LYS A 89 -2.77 23.77 3.84
C LYS A 89 -3.77 22.95 4.63
N VAL A 90 -3.73 21.63 4.51
CA VAL A 90 -4.60 20.70 5.25
C VAL A 90 -3.75 19.82 6.14
N ALA A 91 -4.13 19.71 7.41
CA ALA A 91 -3.48 18.86 8.40
C ALA A 91 -4.49 18.31 9.43
N GLY A 92 -4.11 17.19 10.06
CA GLY A 92 -4.96 16.50 11.04
C GLY A 92 -6.19 15.85 10.41
N GLY A 93 -7.16 15.50 11.26
CA GLY A 93 -8.34 14.74 10.85
C GLY A 93 -8.08 13.23 10.78
N THR A 94 -9.04 12.50 10.23
CA THR A 94 -8.98 11.05 10.02
C THR A 94 -9.14 10.76 8.53
N ASP A 95 -8.21 10.01 7.96
CA ASP A 95 -8.34 9.44 6.62
C ASP A 95 -9.40 8.33 6.67
N ILE A 96 -10.48 8.47 5.88
CA ILE A 96 -11.59 7.49 5.90
C ILE A 96 -11.19 6.12 5.33
N GLY A 97 -10.18 6.10 4.45
CA GLY A 97 -9.63 4.91 3.86
C GLY A 97 -8.93 4.10 4.92
N THR A 98 -7.88 4.66 5.50
CA THR A 98 -7.07 3.93 6.50
C THR A 98 -7.71 3.86 7.88
N ARG A 99 -8.67 4.75 8.17
CA ARG A 99 -9.27 4.98 9.50
C ARG A 99 -8.25 5.39 10.57
N LEU A 100 -7.11 5.92 10.13
CA LEU A 100 -6.05 6.42 11.00
C LEU A 100 -6.07 7.95 11.04
N PRO A 101 -5.56 8.56 12.12
CA PRO A 101 -5.29 9.99 12.14
C PRO A 101 -4.33 10.37 11.01
N PHE A 102 -4.67 11.40 10.24
CA PHE A 102 -3.81 11.88 9.17
C PHE A 102 -2.64 12.68 9.78
N SER A 103 -1.42 12.15 9.63
CA SER A 103 -0.18 12.76 10.15
C SER A 103 0.59 13.57 9.10
N GLY A 104 0.10 13.63 7.86
CA GLY A 104 0.73 14.36 6.77
C GLY A 104 0.34 15.83 6.71
N VAL A 105 0.79 16.50 5.65
CA VAL A 105 0.34 17.84 5.27
C VAL A 105 0.01 17.83 3.79
N LEU A 106 -1.23 18.19 3.44
CA LEU A 106 -1.63 18.42 2.06
C LEU A 106 -1.59 19.92 1.76
N GLN A 107 -1.22 20.26 0.53
CA GLN A 107 -1.21 21.64 0.06
C GLN A 107 -1.91 21.77 -1.28
N SER A 108 -2.44 22.96 -1.56
CA SER A 108 -2.92 23.36 -2.89
C SER A 108 -2.39 24.75 -3.20
N PRO A 109 -1.89 25.02 -4.42
CA PRO A 109 -1.32 26.31 -4.77
C PRO A 109 -2.39 27.41 -4.80
N ALA A 110 -1.99 28.66 -4.55
CA ALA A 110 -2.85 29.82 -4.73
C ALA A 110 -3.27 29.96 -6.20
N VAL A 111 -4.57 29.81 -6.47
CA VAL A 111 -5.19 30.05 -7.77
C VAL A 111 -6.55 30.71 -7.56
N ASP A 112 -7.13 31.31 -8.61
CA ASP A 112 -8.44 31.96 -8.54
C ASP A 112 -9.57 30.93 -8.58
N TYR A 113 -10.02 30.49 -7.40
CA TYR A 113 -11.08 29.49 -7.27
C TYR A 113 -12.45 30.11 -7.52
N LYS A 114 -13.25 29.43 -8.35
CA LYS A 114 -14.56 29.91 -8.81
C LYS A 114 -15.65 28.94 -8.39
N ALA A 115 -16.84 29.47 -8.15
CA ALA A 115 -18.02 28.65 -7.90
C ALA A 115 -18.26 27.69 -9.08
N GLY A 116 -18.60 26.43 -8.78
CA GLY A 116 -18.77 25.36 -9.77
C GLY A 116 -17.48 24.60 -10.12
N VAL A 117 -16.31 25.07 -9.69
CA VAL A 117 -15.06 24.30 -9.70
C VAL A 117 -14.76 23.89 -8.25
N THR A 118 -14.45 22.61 -8.02
CA THR A 118 -14.10 22.11 -6.69
C THR A 118 -12.59 22.02 -6.56
N PRO A 119 -11.94 22.93 -5.82
CA PRO A 119 -10.51 22.84 -5.54
C PRO A 119 -10.21 21.59 -4.73
N VAL A 120 -9.06 20.97 -5.02
CA VAL A 120 -8.63 19.77 -4.31
C VAL A 120 -7.29 20.00 -3.62
N ALA A 121 -7.23 19.73 -2.32
CA ALA A 121 -5.98 19.53 -1.58
C ALA A 121 -5.72 18.02 -1.48
N SER A 122 -4.69 17.53 -2.16
CA SER A 122 -4.34 16.11 -2.27
C SER A 122 -2.82 15.94 -2.28
N PRO A 123 -2.31 14.71 -2.16
CA PRO A 123 -0.87 14.45 -2.34
C PRO A 123 -0.36 14.98 -3.70
N LEU A 124 -1.19 14.91 -4.75
CA LEU A 124 -0.84 15.40 -6.09
C LEU A 124 -0.78 16.92 -6.14
N THR A 125 -1.76 17.64 -5.60
CA THR A 125 -1.70 19.11 -5.56
C THR A 125 -0.65 19.62 -4.59
N THR A 126 -0.25 18.82 -3.60
CA THR A 126 0.88 19.12 -2.72
C THR A 126 2.17 19.20 -3.53
N LEU A 127 2.43 18.23 -4.41
CA LEU A 127 3.58 18.29 -5.31
C LEU A 127 3.50 19.51 -6.25
N VAL A 128 2.32 19.83 -6.77
CA VAL A 128 2.13 21.03 -7.61
C VAL A 128 2.42 22.31 -6.80
N ALA A 129 2.01 22.39 -5.54
CA ALA A 129 2.29 23.53 -4.68
C ALA A 129 3.80 23.76 -4.46
N GLN A 130 4.60 22.69 -4.45
CA GLN A 130 6.06 22.76 -4.33
C GLN A 130 6.75 23.29 -5.59
N LEU A 131 6.20 23.01 -6.78
CA LEU A 131 6.77 23.42 -8.08
C LEU A 131 6.14 24.69 -8.65
N GLY A 132 4.96 25.05 -8.17
CA GLY A 132 4.11 26.10 -8.71
C GLY A 132 3.03 25.58 -9.69
N PRO A 133 1.88 26.27 -9.78
CA PRO A 133 0.72 25.81 -10.56
C PRO A 133 0.99 25.64 -12.06
N ALA A 134 1.95 26.37 -12.63
CA ALA A 134 2.35 26.24 -14.02
C ALA A 134 2.93 24.85 -14.36
N GLN A 135 3.43 24.12 -13.36
CA GLN A 135 4.01 22.78 -13.53
C GLN A 135 2.98 21.65 -13.44
N ALA A 136 1.70 21.95 -13.20
CA ALA A 136 0.66 20.94 -13.01
C ALA A 136 0.56 19.95 -14.19
N ALA A 137 0.55 20.45 -15.43
CA ALA A 137 0.47 19.60 -16.63
C ALA A 137 1.75 18.77 -16.86
N VAL A 138 2.92 19.34 -16.58
CA VAL A 138 4.21 18.62 -16.66
C VAL A 138 4.21 17.48 -15.65
N LEU A 139 3.85 17.77 -14.40
CA LEU A 139 3.79 16.77 -13.35
C LEU A 139 2.76 15.67 -13.65
N ALA A 140 1.59 16.03 -14.21
CA ALA A 140 0.60 15.06 -14.65
C ALA A 140 1.21 14.05 -15.63
N ASN A 141 1.93 14.54 -16.65
CA ASN A 141 2.62 13.66 -17.60
C ASN A 141 3.69 12.79 -16.92
N LYS A 142 4.50 13.35 -16.01
CA LYS A 142 5.53 12.58 -15.29
C LYS A 142 4.96 11.51 -14.37
N LEU A 143 3.74 11.69 -13.87
CA LEU A 143 3.03 10.70 -13.06
C LEU A 143 2.19 9.72 -13.89
N GLY A 144 2.25 9.78 -15.23
CA GLY A 144 1.43 8.93 -16.11
C GLY A 144 -0.05 9.33 -16.17
N LEU A 145 -0.39 10.54 -15.72
CA LEU A 145 -1.73 11.13 -15.69
C LEU A 145 -1.91 12.17 -16.81
N GLY A 146 -1.28 11.96 -17.96
CA GLY A 146 -1.30 12.92 -19.07
C GLY A 146 -2.72 13.30 -19.49
N GLY A 147 -2.95 14.60 -19.72
CA GLY A 147 -4.26 15.15 -20.07
C GLY A 147 -5.23 15.34 -18.88
N LYS A 148 -4.83 15.03 -17.65
CA LYS A 148 -5.63 15.28 -16.44
C LYS A 148 -5.28 16.63 -15.81
N ASP A 149 -6.29 17.30 -15.26
CA ASP A 149 -6.13 18.57 -14.53
C ASP A 149 -5.86 18.31 -13.04
N LEU A 150 -4.59 18.27 -12.63
CA LEU A 150 -4.24 17.96 -11.24
C LEU A 150 -4.80 18.96 -10.22
N LEU A 151 -5.11 20.21 -10.61
CA LEU A 151 -5.55 21.24 -9.65
C LEU A 151 -6.98 20.99 -9.15
N ASN A 152 -7.81 20.33 -9.96
CA ASN A 152 -9.23 20.11 -9.69
C ASN A 152 -9.64 18.63 -9.73
N LEU A 153 -8.71 17.73 -10.04
CA LEU A 153 -8.95 16.30 -10.07
C LEU A 153 -9.11 15.75 -8.65
N ASP A 154 -10.29 15.22 -8.34
CA ASP A 154 -10.53 14.42 -7.14
C ASP A 154 -9.95 13.00 -7.37
N PRO A 155 -8.88 12.60 -6.65
CA PRO A 155 -8.30 11.27 -6.80
C PRO A 155 -9.32 10.15 -6.58
N MET A 156 -10.30 10.31 -5.68
CA MET A 156 -11.30 9.26 -5.40
C MET A 156 -12.24 8.96 -6.57
N ARG A 157 -12.20 9.78 -7.64
CA ARG A 157 -13.02 9.62 -8.85
C ARG A 157 -12.22 9.20 -10.08
N ASP A 158 -10.92 8.97 -9.94
CA ASP A 158 -10.06 8.51 -11.03
C ASP A 158 -9.07 7.46 -10.53
N ALA A 159 -9.14 6.25 -11.06
CA ALA A 159 -8.35 5.12 -10.59
C ALA A 159 -6.82 5.37 -10.69
N GLY A 160 -6.37 6.03 -11.76
CA GLY A 160 -4.96 6.35 -11.94
C GLY A 160 -4.51 7.40 -10.94
N ALA A 161 -5.30 8.46 -10.77
CA ALA A 161 -5.01 9.53 -9.82
C ALA A 161 -5.06 9.07 -8.37
N LEU A 162 -6.02 8.22 -7.98
CA LEU A 162 -6.08 7.63 -6.64
C LEU A 162 -4.81 6.85 -6.33
N LYS A 163 -4.43 5.97 -7.24
CA LYS A 163 -3.23 5.14 -7.08
C LYS A 163 -1.98 6.01 -6.97
N ALA A 164 -1.82 7.00 -7.86
CA ALA A 164 -0.70 7.93 -7.81
C ALA A 164 -0.68 8.75 -6.51
N ALA A 165 -1.83 9.27 -6.07
CA ALA A 165 -1.95 10.04 -4.84
C ALA A 165 -1.52 9.23 -3.61
N VAL A 166 -2.05 8.02 -3.45
CA VAL A 166 -1.69 7.13 -2.34
C VAL A 166 -0.21 6.78 -2.40
N VAL A 167 0.33 6.35 -3.54
CA VAL A 167 1.75 5.99 -3.68
C VAL A 167 2.68 7.17 -3.36
N VAL A 168 2.35 8.37 -3.85
CA VAL A 168 3.10 9.60 -3.56
C VAL A 168 3.06 9.95 -2.08
N GLN A 169 1.88 9.88 -1.45
CA GLN A 169 1.75 10.20 -0.03
C GLN A 169 2.56 9.24 0.83
N GLN A 170 2.51 7.95 0.51
CA GLN A 170 3.31 6.94 1.21
C GLN A 170 4.81 7.21 1.07
N LEU A 171 5.27 7.56 -0.14
CA LEU A 171 6.66 7.95 -0.34
C LEU A 171 7.04 9.17 0.51
N VAL A 172 6.23 10.23 0.51
CA VAL A 172 6.46 11.44 1.32
C VAL A 172 6.47 11.10 2.82
N ASN A 173 5.52 10.30 3.30
CA ASN A 173 5.41 9.92 4.70
C ASN A 173 6.62 9.11 5.17
N GLN A 174 7.08 8.13 4.39
CA GLN A 174 8.22 7.31 4.76
C GLN A 174 9.55 8.11 4.72
N ILE A 175 9.72 9.02 3.76
CA ILE A 175 10.87 9.95 3.75
C ILE A 175 10.81 10.90 4.96
N SER A 176 9.62 11.40 5.32
CA SER A 176 9.45 12.27 6.49
C SER A 176 9.84 11.56 7.79
N ARG A 177 9.47 10.27 7.92
CA ARG A 177 9.83 9.43 9.07
C ARG A 177 11.32 9.12 9.13
N SER A 178 11.98 8.96 7.98
CA SER A 178 13.43 8.77 7.93
C SER A 178 14.17 10.05 8.37
N LEU A 179 13.71 11.23 7.95
CA LEU A 179 14.24 12.51 8.43
C LEU A 179 14.02 12.70 9.93
N ALA A 180 12.84 12.37 10.44
CA ALA A 180 12.56 12.42 11.88
C ALA A 180 13.48 11.45 12.65
N GLY A 181 13.71 10.25 12.12
CA GLY A 181 14.62 9.26 12.72
C GLY A 181 16.07 9.75 12.73
N LEU A 182 16.50 10.41 11.65
CA LEU A 182 17.84 11.00 11.53
C LEU A 182 18.05 12.11 12.57
N ALA A 183 17.08 13.02 12.70
CA ALA A 183 17.15 14.10 13.68
C ALA A 183 17.16 13.55 15.12
N ALA A 184 16.28 12.57 15.43
CA ALA A 184 16.19 11.94 16.73
C ALA A 184 17.47 11.17 17.09
N GLY A 185 18.02 10.37 16.17
CA GLY A 185 19.28 9.65 16.38
C GLY A 185 20.46 10.57 16.66
N ALA A 186 20.43 11.80 16.12
CA ALA A 186 21.41 12.86 16.40
C ALA A 186 21.10 13.71 17.64
N GLY A 187 20.13 13.33 18.47
CA GLY A 187 19.79 14.00 19.72
C GLY A 187 18.98 15.30 19.55
N GLY A 188 18.39 15.53 18.38
CA GLY A 188 17.49 16.66 18.12
C GLY A 188 16.08 16.21 17.73
N SER A 189 15.31 17.15 17.18
CA SER A 189 13.96 16.89 16.68
C SER A 189 13.68 17.70 15.42
N LEU A 190 12.97 17.10 14.48
CA LEU A 190 12.40 17.78 13.32
C LEU A 190 10.88 17.74 13.46
N SER A 191 10.19 18.87 13.28
CA SER A 191 8.73 18.86 13.32
C SER A 191 8.16 18.02 12.17
N ALA A 192 7.00 17.41 12.39
CA ALA A 192 6.31 16.63 11.35
C ALA A 192 6.06 17.46 10.10
N GLU A 193 5.69 18.73 10.26
CA GLU A 193 5.44 19.66 9.15
C GLU A 193 6.72 19.98 8.38
N ALA A 194 7.85 20.21 9.06
CA ALA A 194 9.12 20.51 8.41
C ALA A 194 9.65 19.27 7.65
N ALA A 195 9.53 18.08 8.25
CA ALA A 195 9.89 16.82 7.61
C ALA A 195 9.02 16.57 6.36
N ALA A 196 7.70 16.74 6.48
CA ALA A 196 6.74 16.59 5.39
C ALA A 196 6.99 17.58 4.25
N ALA A 197 7.27 18.85 4.57
CA ALA A 197 7.59 19.85 3.57
C ALA A 197 8.89 19.53 2.83
N ALA A 198 9.96 19.14 3.55
CA ALA A 198 11.24 18.76 2.95
C ALA A 198 11.10 17.53 2.03
N ALA A 199 10.33 16.52 2.48
CA ALA A 199 10.03 15.31 1.72
C ALA A 199 9.17 15.59 0.48
N ALA A 200 8.07 16.34 0.62
CA ALA A 200 7.19 16.69 -0.49
C ALA A 200 7.92 17.51 -1.55
N ASN A 201 8.74 18.49 -1.13
CA ASN A 201 9.57 19.27 -2.03
C ASN A 201 10.57 18.38 -2.80
N ALA A 202 11.21 17.44 -2.11
CA ALA A 202 12.15 16.51 -2.72
C ALA A 202 11.48 15.60 -3.75
N VAL A 203 10.34 14.98 -3.39
CA VAL A 203 9.57 14.14 -4.30
C VAL A 203 9.09 14.93 -5.51
N ALA A 204 8.57 16.15 -5.30
CA ALA A 204 8.08 17.00 -6.39
C ALA A 204 9.20 17.34 -7.39
N ASN A 205 10.38 17.73 -6.89
CA ASN A 205 11.52 18.05 -7.74
C ASN A 205 12.09 16.83 -8.47
N VAL A 206 12.17 15.66 -7.82
CA VAL A 206 12.65 14.43 -8.47
C VAL A 206 11.70 13.99 -9.57
N VAL A 207 10.39 13.98 -9.31
CA VAL A 207 9.39 13.59 -10.32
C VAL A 207 9.30 14.64 -11.43
N GLY A 208 9.28 15.93 -11.10
CA GLY A 208 9.18 17.03 -12.07
C GLY A 208 10.35 17.08 -13.04
N ASN A 209 11.56 16.71 -12.58
CA ASN A 209 12.78 16.70 -13.39
C ASN A 209 13.09 15.34 -14.04
N ALA A 210 12.26 14.31 -13.84
CA ALA A 210 12.46 13.01 -14.47
C ALA A 210 12.44 13.13 -16.00
N SER A 211 13.24 12.34 -16.72
CA SER A 211 13.29 12.40 -18.19
C SER A 211 11.99 11.87 -18.84
N GLY A 212 11.35 10.88 -18.22
CA GLY A 212 10.11 10.25 -18.69
C GLY A 212 9.04 10.16 -17.61
N VAL A 213 8.09 9.24 -17.80
CA VAL A 213 7.13 8.87 -16.76
C VAL A 213 7.87 8.16 -15.63
N VAL A 214 7.58 8.56 -14.39
CA VAL A 214 8.04 7.86 -13.19
C VAL A 214 7.12 6.68 -12.94
N ASP A 215 7.54 5.51 -13.42
CA ASP A 215 6.81 4.27 -13.19
C ASP A 215 7.24 3.63 -11.87
N PHE A 216 6.38 3.75 -10.85
CA PHE A 216 6.59 3.13 -9.54
C PHE A 216 6.40 1.59 -9.53
N THR A 217 6.02 0.99 -10.67
CA THR A 217 5.97 -0.47 -10.85
C THR A 217 7.31 -1.05 -11.32
N ASP A 218 8.15 -0.23 -11.96
CA ASP A 218 9.49 -0.62 -12.41
C ASP A 218 10.48 -0.53 -11.23
N PRO A 219 11.11 -1.65 -10.82
CA PRO A 219 12.00 -1.65 -9.65
C PRO A 219 13.19 -0.69 -9.78
N ALA A 220 13.75 -0.52 -10.98
CA ALA A 220 14.90 0.35 -11.22
C ALA A 220 14.53 1.83 -11.10
N THR A 221 13.43 2.23 -11.74
CA THR A 221 12.88 3.58 -11.69
C THR A 221 12.44 3.95 -10.28
N LEU A 222 11.76 3.03 -9.58
CA LEU A 222 11.38 3.21 -8.18
C LEU A 222 12.61 3.42 -7.28
N THR A 223 13.62 2.55 -7.40
CA THR A 223 14.85 2.64 -6.58
C THR A 223 15.58 3.96 -6.82
N ALA A 224 15.73 4.36 -8.09
CA ALA A 224 16.36 5.64 -8.45
C ALA A 224 15.59 6.84 -7.89
N THR A 225 14.26 6.83 -8.02
CA THR A 225 13.38 7.90 -7.54
C THR A 225 13.43 8.02 -6.03
N VAL A 226 13.28 6.92 -5.29
CA VAL A 226 13.34 6.89 -3.82
C VAL A 226 14.70 7.38 -3.34
N THR A 227 15.79 6.87 -3.93
CA THR A 227 17.15 7.26 -3.56
C THR A 227 17.37 8.75 -3.76
N ALA A 228 16.99 9.29 -4.92
CA ALA A 228 17.13 10.72 -5.22
C ALA A 228 16.27 11.58 -4.27
N ALA A 229 15.04 11.16 -3.97
CA ALA A 229 14.13 11.90 -3.10
C ALA A 229 14.61 11.91 -1.64
N VAL A 230 15.15 10.80 -1.12
CA VAL A 230 15.75 10.78 0.23
C VAL A 230 16.98 11.69 0.30
N LYS A 231 17.85 11.69 -0.72
CA LYS A 231 19.00 12.59 -0.75
C LYS A 231 18.57 14.06 -0.74
N ALA A 232 17.65 14.41 -1.63
CA ALA A 232 17.16 15.78 -1.75
C ALA A 232 16.41 16.24 -0.49
N SER A 233 15.67 15.36 0.19
CA SER A 233 14.95 15.73 1.40
C SER A 233 15.87 16.08 2.56
N VAL A 234 17.02 15.40 2.69
CA VAL A 234 18.07 15.74 3.66
C VAL A 234 18.64 17.13 3.38
N GLN A 235 18.90 17.44 2.11
CA GLN A 235 19.40 18.77 1.71
C GLN A 235 18.37 19.86 2.01
N ASN A 236 17.10 19.61 1.70
CA ASN A 236 15.99 20.54 1.99
C ASN A 236 15.80 20.77 3.50
N ALA A 237 16.07 19.76 4.33
CA ALA A 237 15.95 19.83 5.79
C ALA A 237 17.23 20.34 6.48
N LYS A 238 18.31 20.64 5.76
CA LYS A 238 19.65 20.90 6.33
C LYS A 238 19.65 21.88 7.50
N SER A 239 18.98 23.03 7.35
CA SER A 239 18.94 24.08 8.39
C SER A 239 18.17 23.67 9.65
N SER A 240 17.30 22.68 9.55
CA SER A 240 16.48 22.16 10.64
C SER A 240 17.06 20.90 11.28
N LEU A 241 18.12 20.32 10.71
CA LEU A 241 18.82 19.15 11.27
C LEU A 241 19.83 19.57 12.34
N PRO A 242 20.17 18.69 13.30
CA PRO A 242 21.22 18.93 14.28
C PRO A 242 22.56 19.32 13.64
N ALA A 243 23.28 20.25 14.27
CA ALA A 243 24.54 20.82 13.73
C ALA A 243 25.60 19.76 13.40
N SER A 244 25.65 18.67 14.17
CA SER A 244 26.55 17.52 13.95
C SER A 244 26.37 16.83 12.58
N LEU A 245 25.21 16.98 11.95
CA LEU A 245 24.93 16.43 10.61
C LEU A 245 25.19 17.45 9.49
N GLN A 246 25.11 18.74 9.78
CA GLN A 246 25.13 19.80 8.76
C GLN A 246 26.48 19.94 8.06
N SER A 247 27.60 19.66 8.75
CA SER A 247 28.95 19.81 8.22
C SER A 247 29.28 18.79 7.12
N ASN A 248 28.67 17.60 7.18
CA ASN A 248 28.89 16.50 6.23
C ASN A 248 27.61 16.13 5.48
N ILE A 249 26.75 17.12 5.20
CA ILE A 249 25.40 16.89 4.69
C ILE A 249 25.35 16.04 3.40
N GLY A 250 26.39 16.11 2.56
CA GLY A 250 26.54 15.24 1.39
C GLY A 250 26.58 13.75 1.77
N ALA A 251 27.54 13.37 2.63
CA ALA A 251 27.65 12.01 3.14
C ALA A 251 26.41 11.58 3.91
N VAL A 252 25.82 12.47 4.73
CA VAL A 252 24.58 12.18 5.47
C VAL A 252 23.45 11.86 4.50
N SER A 253 23.29 12.63 3.42
CA SER A 253 22.26 12.38 2.42
C SER A 253 22.47 11.06 1.68
N ASP A 254 23.72 10.72 1.31
CA ASP A 254 24.06 9.47 0.65
C ASP A 254 23.84 8.26 1.55
N ASN A 255 24.27 8.34 2.81
CA ASN A 255 24.16 7.28 3.79
C ASN A 255 22.73 7.07 4.27
N LEU A 256 21.93 8.14 4.44
CA LEU A 256 20.49 7.98 4.73
C LEU A 256 19.77 7.31 3.56
N ALA A 257 20.08 7.70 2.32
CA ALA A 257 19.48 7.09 1.14
C ALA A 257 19.89 5.62 0.99
N ALA A 258 21.14 5.27 1.29
CA ALA A 258 21.61 3.89 1.31
C ALA A 258 20.86 3.04 2.36
N LEU A 259 20.69 3.56 3.57
CA LEU A 259 20.02 2.85 4.67
C LEU A 259 18.49 2.75 4.49
N ALA A 260 17.83 3.88 4.27
CA ALA A 260 16.37 3.97 4.27
C ALA A 260 15.77 3.66 2.89
N GLY A 261 16.50 3.92 1.82
CA GLY A 261 16.03 3.76 0.44
C GLY A 261 15.48 2.36 0.13
N PRO A 262 16.19 1.26 0.47
CA PRO A 262 15.70 -0.09 0.23
C PRO A 262 14.36 -0.37 0.92
N LEU A 263 14.22 0.01 2.20
CA LEU A 263 12.99 -0.21 2.97
C LEU A 263 11.83 0.64 2.43
N ILE A 264 12.08 1.92 2.16
CA ILE A 264 11.06 2.82 1.58
C ILE A 264 10.62 2.30 0.21
N GLY A 265 11.57 1.90 -0.65
CA GLY A 265 11.29 1.31 -1.95
C GLY A 265 10.45 0.04 -1.85
N ALA A 266 10.78 -0.87 -0.93
CA ALA A 266 10.01 -2.10 -0.71
C ALA A 266 8.57 -1.79 -0.25
N GLN A 267 8.39 -0.84 0.68
CA GLN A 267 7.06 -0.44 1.15
C GLN A 267 6.21 0.21 0.06
N VAL A 268 6.79 1.14 -0.70
CA VAL A 268 6.11 1.82 -1.82
C VAL A 268 5.76 0.82 -2.93
N SER A 269 6.69 -0.09 -3.27
CA SER A 269 6.44 -1.17 -4.22
C SER A 269 5.31 -2.10 -3.77
N ALA A 270 5.31 -2.47 -2.48
CA ALA A 270 4.29 -3.32 -1.89
C ALA A 270 2.91 -2.68 -1.96
N ILE A 271 2.79 -1.38 -1.66
CA ILE A 271 1.52 -0.64 -1.77
C ILE A 271 1.07 -0.55 -3.22
N ASN A 272 1.98 -0.15 -4.12
CA ASN A 272 1.70 -0.01 -5.54
C ASN A 272 1.22 -1.33 -6.19
N THR A 273 1.81 -2.45 -5.75
CA THR A 273 1.42 -3.80 -6.15
C THR A 273 0.07 -4.19 -5.55
N ALA A 274 -0.12 -3.97 -4.24
CA ALA A 274 -1.35 -4.35 -3.53
C ALA A 274 -2.59 -3.61 -4.05
N LEU A 275 -2.46 -2.31 -4.36
CA LEU A 275 -3.53 -1.52 -4.98
C LEU A 275 -3.89 -2.06 -6.36
N GLY A 276 -2.94 -2.69 -7.07
CA GLY A 276 -3.16 -3.34 -8.35
C GLY A 276 -3.85 -2.42 -9.35
N THR A 277 -4.83 -2.96 -10.08
CA THR A 277 -5.80 -2.16 -10.83
C THR A 277 -6.96 -1.80 -9.89
N ILE A 278 -7.17 -0.50 -9.69
CA ILE A 278 -8.30 0.01 -8.91
C ILE A 278 -9.56 -0.03 -9.76
N THR A 279 -10.60 -0.68 -9.26
CA THR A 279 -11.94 -0.65 -9.83
C THR A 279 -12.73 0.47 -9.14
N LEU A 280 -13.15 1.48 -9.91
CA LEU A 280 -14.01 2.54 -9.39
C LEU A 280 -15.42 2.00 -9.12
N GLY A 281 -15.95 2.35 -7.95
CA GLY A 281 -17.36 2.13 -7.62
C GLY A 281 -18.26 3.23 -8.18
N ALA A 282 -19.57 3.09 -7.96
CA ALA A 282 -20.55 4.13 -8.30
C ALA A 282 -20.32 5.45 -7.53
N ASP A 283 -19.67 5.35 -6.37
CA ASP A 283 -19.26 6.46 -5.52
C ASP A 283 -17.92 6.15 -4.81
N PRO A 284 -17.33 7.14 -4.11
CA PRO A 284 -16.10 6.96 -3.35
C PRO A 284 -16.15 5.87 -2.27
N THR A 285 -17.31 5.65 -1.63
CA THR A 285 -17.48 4.61 -0.61
C THR A 285 -17.38 3.22 -1.25
N ALA A 286 -18.09 3.00 -2.36
CA ALA A 286 -18.00 1.76 -3.13
C ALA A 286 -16.60 1.52 -3.70
N THR A 287 -15.87 2.59 -4.06
CA THR A 287 -14.46 2.49 -4.47
C THR A 287 -13.57 2.03 -3.32
N LEU A 288 -13.76 2.58 -2.12
CA LEU A 288 -13.03 2.17 -0.92
C LEU A 288 -13.36 0.73 -0.51
N ASP A 289 -14.63 0.32 -0.61
CA ASP A 289 -15.04 -1.06 -0.37
C ASP A 289 -14.34 -2.03 -1.34
N ALA A 290 -14.21 -1.67 -2.61
CA ALA A 290 -13.49 -2.48 -3.60
C ALA A 290 -11.99 -2.61 -3.27
N ILE A 291 -11.34 -1.53 -2.83
CA ILE A 291 -9.92 -1.55 -2.42
C ILE A 291 -9.73 -2.32 -1.10
N THR A 292 -10.68 -2.22 -0.18
CA THR A 292 -10.67 -2.98 1.08
C THR A 292 -10.82 -4.47 0.79
N GLN A 293 -11.79 -4.84 -0.05
CA GLN A 293 -12.00 -6.21 -0.48
C GLN A 293 -10.78 -6.76 -1.22
N SER A 294 -10.11 -5.95 -2.06
CA SER A 294 -8.93 -6.38 -2.83
C SER A 294 -7.74 -6.76 -1.95
N GLY A 295 -7.72 -6.33 -0.68
CA GLY A 295 -6.57 -6.43 0.22
C GLY A 295 -5.63 -5.22 0.13
N GLY A 296 -5.82 -4.32 -0.85
CA GLY A 296 -4.95 -3.19 -1.12
C GLY A 296 -4.80 -2.24 0.08
N LEU A 297 -5.91 -1.97 0.78
CA LEU A 297 -5.91 -1.05 1.91
C LEU A 297 -5.06 -1.54 3.10
N SER A 298 -4.97 -2.85 3.32
CA SER A 298 -4.19 -3.43 4.42
C SER A 298 -2.71 -3.04 4.36
N LYS A 299 -2.14 -2.94 3.15
CA LYS A 299 -0.74 -2.51 2.95
C LYS A 299 -0.55 -1.01 3.16
N VAL A 300 -1.54 -0.21 2.79
CA VAL A 300 -1.56 1.23 3.08
C VAL A 300 -1.58 1.46 4.58
N VAL A 301 -2.50 0.79 5.31
CA VAL A 301 -2.60 0.86 6.77
C VAL A 301 -1.32 0.37 7.46
N ALA A 302 -0.73 -0.74 7.00
CA ALA A 302 0.52 -1.25 7.54
C ALA A 302 1.69 -0.28 7.33
N SER A 303 1.76 0.36 6.16
CA SER A 303 2.75 1.41 5.88
C SER A 303 2.52 2.64 6.78
N GLU A 304 1.29 3.13 6.87
CA GLU A 304 0.93 4.30 7.67
C GLU A 304 1.19 4.10 9.16
N SER A 305 0.95 2.91 9.69
CA SER A 305 1.24 2.61 11.11
C SER A 305 2.71 2.28 11.39
N SER A 306 3.51 2.00 10.35
CA SER A 306 4.90 1.53 10.52
C SER A 306 5.84 2.60 11.04
N GLN A 307 6.50 2.31 12.16
CA GLN A 307 7.62 3.09 12.69
C GLN A 307 8.99 2.52 12.28
N LEU A 308 9.01 1.50 11.40
CA LEU A 308 10.21 0.71 11.13
C LEU A 308 11.36 1.56 10.55
N VAL A 309 11.08 2.43 9.58
CA VAL A 309 12.12 3.30 9.00
C VAL A 309 12.66 4.30 10.00
N ASN A 310 11.81 4.85 10.87
CA ASN A 310 12.23 5.77 11.94
C ASN A 310 13.15 5.05 12.93
N LYS A 311 12.75 3.87 13.40
CA LYS A 311 13.55 3.02 14.28
C LYS A 311 14.89 2.65 13.66
N LEU A 312 14.87 2.17 12.40
CA LEU A 312 16.07 1.81 11.66
C LEU A 312 17.08 2.96 11.59
N VAL A 313 16.62 4.14 11.17
CA VAL A 313 17.49 5.31 11.06
C VAL A 313 18.00 5.76 12.42
N SER A 314 17.15 5.77 13.45
CA SER A 314 17.54 6.15 14.82
C SER A 314 18.52 5.18 15.46
N ALA A 315 18.57 3.92 14.99
CA ALA A 315 19.50 2.91 15.49
C ALA A 315 20.94 3.14 15.01
N ILE A 316 21.17 4.03 14.04
CA ILE A 316 22.51 4.33 13.51
C ILE A 316 23.12 5.51 14.26
N ALA A 317 24.39 5.36 14.64
CA ALA A 317 25.14 6.42 15.29
C ALA A 317 25.30 7.63 14.33
N PRO A 318 25.10 8.88 14.80
CA PRO A 318 25.18 10.07 13.94
C PRO A 318 26.49 10.21 13.17
N ALA A 319 27.60 9.82 13.78
CA ALA A 319 28.91 9.86 13.14
C ALA A 319 28.99 8.95 11.90
N ALA A 320 28.28 7.82 11.90
CA ALA A 320 28.27 6.90 10.76
C ALA A 320 27.54 7.49 9.55
N PHE A 321 26.53 8.35 9.75
CA PHE A 321 25.92 9.09 8.64
C PHE A 321 26.88 10.10 8.01
N GLY A 322 27.80 10.69 8.79
CA GLY A 322 28.82 11.61 8.28
C GLY A 322 29.99 10.94 7.56
N ASP A 323 30.13 9.61 7.64
CA ASP A 323 31.26 8.85 7.08
C ASP A 323 30.87 8.19 5.75
N ALA A 324 31.41 8.72 4.65
CA ALA A 324 31.14 8.23 3.29
C ALA A 324 31.52 6.75 3.07
N SER A 325 32.43 6.19 3.87
CA SER A 325 32.82 4.78 3.76
C SER A 325 31.75 3.81 4.28
N MET A 326 30.74 4.31 5.01
CA MET A 326 29.67 3.48 5.57
C MET A 326 28.58 3.11 4.56
N SER A 327 28.51 3.79 3.42
CA SER A 327 27.40 3.71 2.47
C SER A 327 27.02 2.27 2.09
N THR A 328 27.99 1.43 1.71
CA THR A 328 27.74 0.02 1.33
C THR A 328 27.20 -0.83 2.48
N ARG A 329 27.73 -0.66 3.71
CA ARG A 329 27.30 -1.42 4.89
C ARG A 329 25.91 -0.98 5.34
N LEU A 330 25.62 0.32 5.28
CA LEU A 330 24.30 0.86 5.54
C LEU A 330 23.27 0.37 4.51
N ALA A 331 23.66 0.29 3.22
CA ALA A 331 22.82 -0.31 2.19
C ALA A 331 22.51 -1.79 2.47
N ALA A 332 23.49 -2.56 2.92
CA ALA A 332 23.29 -3.96 3.28
C ALA A 332 22.29 -4.11 4.45
N LEU A 333 22.41 -3.29 5.50
CA LEU A 333 21.45 -3.27 6.60
C LEU A 333 20.05 -2.84 6.13
N GLY A 334 19.98 -1.78 5.31
CA GLY A 334 18.72 -1.32 4.71
C GLY A 334 18.01 -2.41 3.92
N ALA A 335 18.74 -3.15 3.09
CA ALA A 335 18.23 -4.28 2.32
C ALA A 335 17.79 -5.45 3.21
N ALA A 336 18.56 -5.79 4.25
CA ALA A 336 18.21 -6.82 5.20
C ALA A 336 16.90 -6.50 5.94
N VAL A 337 16.67 -5.24 6.32
CA VAL A 337 15.41 -4.80 6.95
C VAL A 337 14.25 -4.76 5.95
N ALA A 338 14.52 -4.44 4.69
CA ALA A 338 13.50 -4.31 3.65
C ALA A 338 12.90 -5.67 3.25
N THR A 339 13.73 -6.70 3.10
CA THR A 339 13.33 -7.98 2.50
C THR A 339 13.88 -9.22 3.20
N GLY A 340 14.76 -9.06 4.19
CA GLY A 340 15.42 -10.17 4.86
C GLY A 340 14.66 -10.71 6.06
N SER A 341 15.29 -11.69 6.71
CA SER A 341 14.87 -12.26 7.97
C SER A 341 15.41 -11.46 9.17
N ALA A 342 14.92 -11.76 10.37
CA ALA A 342 15.49 -11.20 11.60
C ALA A 342 16.99 -11.54 11.74
N GLN A 343 17.42 -12.71 11.27
CA GLN A 343 18.82 -13.09 11.25
C GLN A 343 19.66 -12.25 10.29
N ASP A 344 19.14 -11.93 9.11
CA ASP A 344 19.85 -11.10 8.12
C ASP A 344 20.10 -9.70 8.67
N VAL A 345 19.12 -9.12 9.38
CA VAL A 345 19.26 -7.83 10.06
C VAL A 345 20.34 -7.88 11.13
N LEU A 346 20.37 -8.94 11.95
CA LEU A 346 21.41 -9.12 12.96
C LEU A 346 22.80 -9.23 12.33
N ASN A 347 22.93 -10.00 11.25
CA ASN A 347 24.20 -10.16 10.54
C ASN A 347 24.68 -8.81 9.99
N ALA A 348 23.83 -8.07 9.27
CA ALA A 348 24.19 -6.77 8.72
C ALA A 348 24.46 -5.70 9.80
N ALA A 349 23.79 -5.77 10.95
CA ALA A 349 24.06 -4.90 12.08
C ALA A 349 25.42 -5.21 12.75
N ASN A 350 25.78 -6.48 12.91
CA ASN A 350 27.12 -6.89 13.34
C ASN A 350 28.18 -6.41 12.33
N ASP A 351 27.83 -6.51 11.05
CA ASP A 351 28.37 -5.81 9.88
C ASP A 351 28.86 -4.41 10.18
N LEU A 352 28.09 -3.62 10.92
CA LEU A 352 28.34 -2.20 11.20
C LEU A 352 29.08 -1.94 12.52
N GLY A 353 29.10 -2.90 13.45
CA GLY A 353 29.78 -2.78 14.74
C GLY A 353 29.33 -1.56 15.55
N GLY A 354 30.29 -0.76 16.03
CA GLY A 354 30.01 0.43 16.86
C GLY A 354 29.22 1.56 16.18
N ALA A 355 28.95 1.44 14.87
CA ALA A 355 28.07 2.37 14.15
C ALA A 355 26.57 2.15 14.44
N VAL A 356 26.19 1.09 15.17
CA VAL A 356 24.81 0.73 15.48
C VAL A 356 24.59 0.71 17.01
N ASN A 357 23.45 1.23 17.44
CA ASN A 357 22.98 1.11 18.82
C ASN A 357 22.30 -0.26 19.03
N GLY A 358 22.91 -1.12 19.86
CA GLY A 358 22.44 -2.48 20.13
C GLY A 358 21.02 -2.57 20.74
N GLY A 359 20.60 -1.59 21.54
CA GLY A 359 19.25 -1.54 22.09
C GLY A 359 18.22 -1.21 21.02
N LEU A 360 18.48 -0.15 20.25
CA LEU A 360 17.56 0.31 19.20
C LEU A 360 17.48 -0.66 18.02
N ILE A 361 18.58 -1.32 17.65
CA ILE A 361 18.54 -2.33 16.59
C ILE A 361 17.75 -3.57 17.02
N SER A 362 17.71 -3.90 18.32
CA SER A 362 16.87 -4.99 18.82
C SER A 362 15.38 -4.70 18.58
N ASP A 363 14.95 -3.45 18.67
CA ASP A 363 13.59 -3.03 18.33
C ASP A 363 13.29 -3.15 16.83
N VAL A 364 14.30 -2.92 15.97
CA VAL A 364 14.21 -3.15 14.52
C VAL A 364 14.07 -4.64 14.25
N VAL A 365 14.91 -5.47 14.85
CA VAL A 365 14.87 -6.94 14.73
C VAL A 365 13.51 -7.49 15.18
N ALA A 366 12.98 -7.00 16.30
CA ALA A 366 11.65 -7.39 16.77
C ALA A 366 10.55 -7.00 15.78
N ALA A 367 10.64 -5.82 15.15
CA ALA A 367 9.66 -5.34 14.19
C ALA A 367 9.69 -6.07 12.83
N VAL A 368 10.86 -6.58 12.41
CA VAL A 368 10.96 -7.42 11.19
C VAL A 368 10.69 -8.90 11.44
N THR A 369 10.74 -9.35 12.69
CA THR A 369 10.48 -10.75 13.04
C THR A 369 9.06 -11.11 12.64
N LEU A 370 8.93 -12.06 11.71
CA LEU A 370 7.63 -12.47 11.21
C LEU A 370 6.92 -13.35 12.25
N SER A 371 5.88 -12.79 12.87
CA SER A 371 4.92 -13.51 13.71
C SER A 371 3.56 -13.62 13.02
N ASP A 372 2.76 -14.60 13.45
CA ASP A 372 1.36 -14.76 13.06
C ASP A 372 1.17 -14.79 11.55
N TYR A 373 1.69 -15.84 10.91
CA TYR A 373 1.71 -15.95 9.46
C TYR A 373 1.33 -17.36 8.98
N VAL A 374 0.83 -17.40 7.75
CA VAL A 374 0.67 -18.63 6.99
C VAL A 374 2.01 -18.93 6.33
N GLN A 375 2.62 -20.04 6.73
CA GLN A 375 3.90 -20.46 6.17
C GLN A 375 3.65 -21.27 4.89
N LEU A 376 4.21 -20.79 3.78
CA LEU A 376 4.31 -21.53 2.54
C LEU A 376 5.60 -22.36 2.59
N GLY A 377 5.45 -23.68 2.56
CA GLY A 377 6.55 -24.63 2.65
C GLY A 377 6.96 -25.18 1.30
N ASN A 378 7.23 -26.48 1.27
CA ASN A 378 7.57 -27.21 0.06
C ASN A 378 6.41 -27.22 -0.95
N VAL A 379 6.74 -27.33 -2.23
CA VAL A 379 5.80 -27.52 -3.33
C VAL A 379 5.86 -28.96 -3.80
N SER A 380 4.72 -29.51 -4.23
CA SER A 380 4.61 -30.80 -4.90
C SER A 380 4.05 -30.58 -6.30
N LEU A 381 4.75 -31.10 -7.31
CA LEU A 381 4.32 -31.06 -8.71
C LEU A 381 3.79 -32.44 -9.11
N ASN A 382 2.62 -32.49 -9.74
CA ASN A 382 1.93 -33.71 -10.19
C ASN A 382 1.79 -34.79 -9.09
N GLY A 383 1.60 -34.38 -7.83
CA GLY A 383 1.52 -35.29 -6.69
C GLY A 383 2.84 -35.98 -6.31
N GLY A 384 3.98 -35.51 -6.85
CA GLY A 384 5.30 -36.01 -6.52
C GLY A 384 5.76 -35.67 -5.11
N ALA A 385 7.00 -36.04 -4.79
CA ALA A 385 7.60 -35.74 -3.50
C ALA A 385 7.72 -34.21 -3.28
N PRO A 386 7.43 -33.70 -2.07
CA PRO A 386 7.64 -32.29 -1.75
C PRO A 386 9.07 -31.82 -1.98
N MET A 387 9.25 -30.73 -2.70
CA MET A 387 10.53 -30.06 -2.94
C MET A 387 10.51 -28.62 -2.41
N PRO A 388 11.65 -28.04 -2.02
CA PRO A 388 11.71 -26.64 -1.59
C PRO A 388 11.12 -25.70 -2.66
N LEU A 389 10.40 -24.67 -2.22
CA LEU A 389 9.99 -23.60 -3.11
C LEU A 389 11.25 -22.87 -3.63
N ALA A 390 11.37 -22.76 -4.94
CA ALA A 390 12.45 -22.05 -5.61
C ALA A 390 11.92 -21.27 -6.82
N ASP A 391 12.67 -20.26 -7.27
CA ASP A 391 12.29 -19.43 -8.42
C ASP A 391 12.16 -20.26 -9.71
N ASN A 392 13.02 -21.28 -9.85
CA ASN A 392 13.03 -22.19 -10.99
C ASN A 392 12.87 -23.64 -10.50
N MET A 393 11.76 -24.26 -10.86
CA MET A 393 11.46 -25.66 -10.60
C MET A 393 11.29 -26.41 -11.93
N SER A 394 11.34 -27.74 -11.89
CA SER A 394 11.12 -28.57 -13.07
C SER A 394 10.25 -29.78 -12.77
N VAL A 395 9.46 -30.20 -13.75
CA VAL A 395 8.69 -31.44 -13.74
C VAL A 395 8.96 -32.21 -15.03
N SER A 396 9.11 -33.53 -14.93
CA SER A 396 9.31 -34.43 -16.09
C SER A 396 8.03 -35.21 -16.41
N GLY A 397 7.97 -35.83 -17.59
CA GLY A 397 6.79 -36.59 -18.05
C GLY A 397 5.83 -35.77 -18.92
N GLY A 398 6.30 -34.65 -19.45
CA GLY A 398 5.69 -33.92 -20.55
C GLY A 398 4.44 -33.09 -20.23
N ARG A 399 4.07 -32.96 -18.95
CA ARG A 399 2.92 -32.15 -18.52
C ARG A 399 3.00 -31.66 -17.08
N LEU A 400 2.23 -30.62 -16.79
CA LEU A 400 1.95 -30.14 -15.44
C LEU A 400 0.45 -30.23 -15.16
N ASP A 401 0.06 -31.27 -14.44
CA ASP A 401 -1.33 -31.59 -14.08
C ASP A 401 -1.75 -30.95 -12.74
N ASP A 402 -0.84 -30.89 -11.76
CA ASP A 402 -1.13 -30.40 -10.42
C ASP A 402 0.05 -29.64 -9.82
N VAL A 403 -0.25 -28.56 -9.09
CA VAL A 403 0.71 -27.82 -8.27
C VAL A 403 0.08 -27.69 -6.90
N ALA A 404 0.71 -28.33 -5.90
CA ALA A 404 0.25 -28.32 -4.52
C ALA A 404 1.29 -27.64 -3.64
N MET A 405 0.87 -26.60 -2.91
CA MET A 405 1.72 -25.88 -1.99
C MET A 405 1.45 -26.36 -0.56
N ILE A 406 2.48 -26.84 0.13
CA ILE A 406 2.34 -27.20 1.55
C ILE A 406 2.15 -25.92 2.35
N ILE A 407 1.11 -25.91 3.17
CA ILE A 407 0.76 -24.76 4.00
C ILE A 407 0.77 -25.20 5.47
N THR A 408 1.36 -24.39 6.32
CA THR A 408 1.20 -24.51 7.77
C THR A 408 0.88 -23.14 8.36
N LYS A 409 0.41 -23.10 9.61
CA LYS A 409 0.26 -21.83 10.35
C LYS A 409 1.33 -21.70 11.42
N GLN A 410 1.79 -20.47 11.62
CA GLN A 410 2.71 -20.10 12.69
C GLN A 410 2.03 -19.02 13.54
N GLY A 411 1.88 -19.28 14.84
CA GLY A 411 1.11 -18.40 15.73
C GLY A 411 -0.38 -18.36 15.38
N ALA A 412 -0.97 -17.17 15.39
CA ALA A 412 -2.38 -16.90 15.12
C ALA A 412 -2.56 -16.00 13.88
N PRO A 413 -2.26 -16.50 12.66
CA PRO A 413 -2.30 -15.67 11.44
C PRO A 413 -3.66 -15.05 11.09
N PHE A 414 -4.73 -15.58 11.66
CA PHE A 414 -6.09 -15.09 11.45
C PHE A 414 -6.62 -14.32 12.67
N GLY A 415 -5.79 -14.13 13.71
CA GLY A 415 -6.21 -13.54 14.98
C GLY A 415 -7.42 -14.26 15.58
N SER A 416 -8.47 -13.50 15.88
CA SER A 416 -9.79 -14.02 16.30
C SER A 416 -10.76 -14.26 15.14
N GLY A 417 -10.34 -13.99 13.90
CA GLY A 417 -11.14 -14.16 12.70
C GLY A 417 -11.20 -15.60 12.23
N ALA A 418 -12.10 -15.85 11.27
CA ALA A 418 -12.16 -17.13 10.58
C ALA A 418 -10.87 -17.35 9.77
N SER A 419 -10.45 -18.61 9.64
CA SER A 419 -9.31 -19.01 8.80
C SER A 419 -9.69 -18.96 7.32
N GLU A 420 -9.96 -17.76 6.83
CA GLU A 420 -10.42 -17.49 5.47
C GLU A 420 -9.46 -16.56 4.75
N VAL A 421 -9.25 -16.84 3.47
CA VAL A 421 -8.42 -16.02 2.58
C VAL A 421 -9.10 -15.79 1.25
N ARG A 422 -8.71 -14.71 0.59
CA ARG A 422 -8.86 -14.48 -0.84
C ARG A 422 -7.60 -14.96 -1.53
N ALA A 423 -7.74 -15.58 -2.69
CA ALA A 423 -6.60 -16.03 -3.48
C ALA A 423 -6.68 -15.52 -4.91
N GLY A 424 -5.57 -14.99 -5.39
CA GLY A 424 -5.33 -14.62 -6.77
C GLY A 424 -4.29 -15.56 -7.36
N MET A 425 -4.53 -16.04 -8.58
CA MET A 425 -3.58 -16.87 -9.31
C MET A 425 -3.47 -16.41 -10.74
N ARG A 426 -2.25 -16.22 -11.21
CA ARG A 426 -1.92 -15.91 -12.59
C ARG A 426 -0.92 -16.92 -13.11
N TYR A 427 -1.09 -17.36 -14.34
CA TYR A 427 0.00 -18.01 -15.06
C TYR A 427 0.01 -17.63 -16.54
N ALA A 428 1.21 -17.66 -17.12
CA ALA A 428 1.41 -17.45 -18.55
C ALA A 428 1.91 -18.74 -19.22
N PHE A 429 1.29 -19.11 -20.34
CA PHE A 429 1.63 -20.29 -21.12
C PHE A 429 1.22 -20.10 -22.59
N ASN A 430 2.13 -20.44 -23.52
CA ASN A 430 1.89 -20.43 -24.97
C ASN A 430 1.25 -19.13 -25.51
N GLY A 431 1.75 -17.97 -25.07
CA GLY A 431 1.22 -16.66 -25.44
C GLY A 431 -0.13 -16.28 -24.80
N ASN A 432 -0.70 -17.16 -23.97
CA ASN A 432 -1.87 -16.88 -23.16
C ASN A 432 -1.47 -16.53 -21.72
N THR A 433 -2.25 -15.65 -21.11
CA THR A 433 -2.22 -15.38 -19.66
C THR A 433 -3.59 -15.74 -19.09
N VAL A 434 -3.59 -16.54 -18.04
CA VAL A 434 -4.80 -16.90 -17.29
C VAL A 434 -4.70 -16.29 -15.91
N GLU A 435 -5.74 -15.58 -15.51
CA GLU A 435 -5.88 -14.94 -14.21
C GLU A 435 -7.18 -15.40 -13.57
N VAL A 436 -7.11 -15.79 -12.29
CA VAL A 436 -8.23 -16.28 -11.49
C VAL A 436 -8.20 -15.57 -10.15
N VAL A 437 -9.37 -15.12 -9.70
CA VAL A 437 -9.60 -14.58 -8.36
C VAL A 437 -10.70 -15.40 -7.70
N ILE A 438 -10.42 -15.87 -6.48
CA ILE A 438 -11.38 -16.55 -5.62
C ILE A 438 -11.59 -15.69 -4.37
N GLU A 439 -12.83 -15.25 -4.18
CA GLU A 439 -13.21 -14.28 -3.15
C GLU A 439 -13.27 -14.88 -1.74
N ARG A 440 -13.30 -16.20 -1.62
CA ARG A 440 -13.29 -16.88 -0.32
C ARG A 440 -12.80 -18.32 -0.44
N ILE A 441 -11.75 -18.63 0.31
CA ILE A 441 -11.22 -19.97 0.54
C ILE A 441 -11.15 -20.17 2.04
N VAL A 442 -11.72 -21.28 2.52
CA VAL A 442 -11.68 -21.68 3.93
C VAL A 442 -10.52 -22.63 4.14
N LEU A 443 -9.67 -22.34 5.12
CA LEU A 443 -8.51 -23.14 5.52
C LEU A 443 -8.79 -23.78 6.89
N GLY A 444 -8.69 -25.10 6.97
CA GLY A 444 -8.74 -25.83 8.23
C GLY A 444 -7.36 -26.28 8.67
N PHE A 445 -7.09 -26.20 9.97
CA PHE A 445 -5.82 -26.63 10.56
C PHE A 445 -6.05 -27.58 11.74
N THR A 446 -5.27 -28.66 11.79
CA THR A 446 -5.14 -29.53 12.97
C THR A 446 -3.76 -29.28 13.58
N GLY A 447 -3.73 -28.63 14.76
CA GLY A 447 -2.48 -28.06 15.26
C GLY A 447 -1.98 -26.99 14.29
N ASN A 448 -0.75 -27.13 13.80
CA ASN A 448 -0.16 -26.22 12.80
C ASN A 448 -0.31 -26.72 11.35
N ALA A 449 -0.69 -27.98 11.16
CA ALA A 449 -0.78 -28.63 9.87
C ALA A 449 -2.12 -28.32 9.18
N LEU A 450 -2.08 -28.09 7.87
CA LEU A 450 -3.29 -27.89 7.08
C LEU A 450 -4.05 -29.22 6.98
N SER A 451 -5.35 -29.20 7.30
CA SER A 451 -6.20 -30.39 7.30
C SER A 451 -7.34 -30.31 6.31
N SER A 452 -7.71 -29.11 5.85
CA SER A 452 -8.69 -28.91 4.79
C SER A 452 -8.48 -27.58 4.08
N VAL A 453 -8.88 -27.54 2.81
CA VAL A 453 -8.98 -26.32 2.00
C VAL A 453 -10.22 -26.45 1.15
N SER A 454 -11.14 -25.50 1.22
CA SER A 454 -12.31 -25.53 0.35
C SER A 454 -12.76 -24.16 -0.14
N ILE A 455 -13.36 -24.16 -1.33
CA ILE A 455 -14.15 -23.05 -1.84
C ILE A 455 -15.61 -23.34 -1.44
N PRO A 456 -16.18 -22.62 -0.46
CA PRO A 456 -17.53 -22.90 0.00
C PRO A 456 -18.57 -22.48 -1.05
N PRO A 457 -19.80 -23.03 -0.99
CA PRO A 457 -20.92 -22.54 -1.79
C PRO A 457 -21.14 -21.04 -1.60
N GLY A 458 -21.56 -20.36 -2.65
CA GLY A 458 -21.76 -18.91 -2.68
C GLY A 458 -20.47 -18.08 -2.82
N ALA A 459 -19.28 -18.69 -2.78
CA ALA A 459 -18.03 -17.95 -2.95
C ALA A 459 -17.93 -17.43 -4.40
N GLY A 460 -17.66 -16.12 -4.54
CA GLY A 460 -17.44 -15.52 -5.85
C GLY A 460 -16.13 -16.00 -6.47
N MET A 461 -16.18 -16.28 -7.76
CA MET A 461 -15.02 -16.57 -8.60
C MET A 461 -15.04 -15.66 -9.82
N SER A 462 -13.87 -15.21 -10.24
CA SER A 462 -13.69 -14.46 -11.47
C SER A 462 -12.48 -14.98 -12.22
N PHE A 463 -12.54 -14.93 -13.54
CA PHE A 463 -11.41 -15.31 -14.39
C PHE A 463 -11.29 -14.38 -15.58
N ARG A 464 -10.06 -14.26 -16.08
CA ARG A 464 -9.73 -13.58 -17.33
C ARG A 464 -8.62 -14.35 -18.04
N ILE A 465 -8.77 -14.53 -19.33
CA ILE A 465 -7.81 -15.16 -20.23
C ILE A 465 -7.56 -14.17 -21.35
N THR A 466 -6.30 -13.87 -21.61
CA THR A 466 -5.86 -12.97 -22.68
C THR A 466 -4.75 -13.61 -23.49
N GLY A 467 -4.78 -13.46 -24.81
CA GLY A 467 -3.79 -14.04 -25.72
C GLY A 467 -4.44 -14.52 -27.01
N SER A 468 -4.07 -15.72 -27.46
CA SER A 468 -4.75 -16.40 -28.57
C SER A 468 -6.16 -16.88 -28.17
N VAL A 469 -6.38 -17.15 -26.89
CA VAL A 469 -7.69 -17.33 -26.28
C VAL A 469 -8.05 -16.05 -25.52
N ASN A 470 -9.23 -15.50 -25.77
CA ASN A 470 -9.76 -14.35 -25.03
C ASN A 470 -11.11 -14.73 -24.43
N ALA A 471 -11.19 -14.76 -23.10
CA ALA A 471 -12.40 -15.08 -22.37
C ALA A 471 -12.35 -14.43 -20.98
N SER A 472 -13.50 -14.03 -20.45
CA SER A 472 -13.59 -13.56 -19.08
C SER A 472 -14.99 -13.80 -18.53
N GLY A 473 -15.10 -13.90 -17.21
CA GLY A 473 -16.39 -14.09 -16.57
C GLY A 473 -16.28 -14.10 -15.05
N ALA A 474 -17.42 -13.97 -14.41
CA ALA A 474 -17.58 -14.15 -12.98
C ALA A 474 -18.77 -15.06 -12.71
N PHE A 475 -18.65 -15.91 -11.69
CA PHE A 475 -19.71 -16.81 -11.27
C PHE A 475 -19.61 -17.08 -9.78
N SER A 476 -20.70 -17.57 -9.19
CA SER A 476 -20.72 -18.00 -7.80
C SER A 476 -20.50 -19.51 -7.72
N ASN A 477 -19.77 -19.97 -6.70
CA ASN A 477 -19.54 -21.38 -6.53
C ASN A 477 -20.81 -22.09 -6.08
N GLY A 478 -21.28 -23.08 -6.85
CA GLY A 478 -22.51 -23.80 -6.54
C GLY A 478 -22.36 -24.84 -5.41
N ASP A 479 -21.19 -25.49 -5.35
CA ASP A 479 -20.91 -26.61 -4.46
C ASP A 479 -19.69 -26.32 -3.58
N ASN A 480 -19.43 -27.19 -2.60
CA ASN A 480 -18.18 -27.12 -1.84
C ASN A 480 -17.06 -27.84 -2.61
N ASP A 481 -16.09 -27.09 -3.16
CA ASP A 481 -14.95 -27.70 -3.85
C ASP A 481 -13.76 -27.83 -2.89
N SER A 482 -13.24 -29.03 -2.74
CA SER A 482 -11.98 -29.24 -2.03
C SER A 482 -10.80 -28.86 -2.91
N LEU A 483 -9.90 -28.03 -2.37
CA LEU A 483 -8.56 -27.79 -2.93
C LEU A 483 -7.49 -28.51 -2.10
N PHE A 484 -7.88 -29.35 -1.14
CA PHE A 484 -6.94 -30.03 -0.27
C PHE A 484 -6.21 -31.16 -1.01
N ALA A 485 -4.89 -31.22 -0.82
CA ALA A 485 -4.05 -32.34 -1.17
C ALA A 485 -3.43 -32.93 0.09
N ASN A 486 -3.54 -34.26 0.23
CA ASN A 486 -2.88 -35.01 1.28
C ASN A 486 -1.41 -35.28 0.90
N VAL A 487 -0.60 -34.23 0.89
CA VAL A 487 0.83 -34.27 0.56
C VAL A 487 1.60 -33.56 1.67
N GLY A 488 2.68 -34.17 2.17
CA GLY A 488 3.45 -33.64 3.30
C GLY A 488 2.58 -33.49 4.56
N THR A 489 2.55 -32.28 5.14
CA THR A 489 1.71 -31.94 6.30
C THR A 489 0.34 -31.37 5.90
N GLY A 490 -0.09 -31.59 4.65
CA GLY A 490 -1.27 -30.97 4.06
C GLY A 490 -0.91 -29.81 3.13
N ALA A 491 -1.53 -29.81 1.95
CA ALA A 491 -1.23 -28.85 0.90
C ALA A 491 -2.51 -28.28 0.27
N MET A 492 -2.40 -27.07 -0.24
CA MET A 492 -3.39 -26.43 -1.08
C MET A 492 -3.03 -26.66 -2.55
N ARG A 493 -3.91 -27.31 -3.30
CA ARG A 493 -3.83 -27.38 -4.76
C ARG A 493 -4.19 -26.05 -5.36
N LEU A 494 -3.41 -25.65 -6.36
CA LEU A 494 -3.77 -24.52 -7.19
C LEU A 494 -5.03 -24.87 -8.01
N PRO A 495 -6.02 -23.98 -8.09
CA PRO A 495 -7.36 -24.32 -8.56
C PRO A 495 -7.49 -24.45 -10.09
N PHE A 496 -6.40 -24.60 -10.86
CA PHE A 496 -6.42 -24.58 -12.34
C PHE A 496 -7.52 -25.49 -12.92
N ASN A 497 -7.47 -26.78 -12.56
CA ASN A 497 -8.42 -27.78 -13.09
C ASN A 497 -9.85 -27.55 -12.61
N THR A 498 -10.01 -27.13 -11.34
CA THR A 498 -11.33 -26.82 -10.76
C THR A 498 -11.97 -25.65 -11.49
N VAL A 499 -11.20 -24.59 -11.76
CA VAL A 499 -11.67 -23.39 -12.46
C VAL A 499 -12.00 -23.73 -13.91
N PHE A 500 -11.09 -24.36 -14.66
CA PHE A 500 -11.34 -24.66 -16.07
C PHE A 500 -12.53 -25.59 -16.28
N ARG A 501 -12.72 -26.60 -15.41
CA ARG A 501 -13.91 -27.46 -15.49
C ARG A 501 -15.20 -26.68 -15.28
N LYS A 502 -15.22 -25.73 -14.34
CA LYS A 502 -16.40 -24.88 -14.11
C LYS A 502 -16.64 -23.93 -15.29
N VAL A 503 -15.60 -23.29 -15.80
CA VAL A 503 -15.69 -22.39 -16.97
C VAL A 503 -16.12 -23.17 -18.23
N GLN A 504 -15.66 -24.41 -18.39
CA GLN A 504 -16.15 -25.31 -19.44
C GLN A 504 -17.64 -25.61 -19.27
N GLY A 505 -18.07 -25.90 -18.03
CA GLY A 505 -19.46 -26.16 -17.68
C GLY A 505 -20.39 -24.99 -17.94
N THR A 506 -19.89 -23.74 -17.92
CA THR A 506 -20.67 -22.55 -18.31
C THR A 506 -20.71 -22.34 -19.84
N GLY A 507 -20.02 -23.17 -20.63
CA GLY A 507 -19.93 -23.04 -22.08
C GLY A 507 -19.01 -21.91 -22.57
N LEU A 508 -18.27 -21.24 -21.68
CA LEU A 508 -17.41 -20.11 -22.05
C LEU A 508 -16.09 -20.54 -22.70
N LEU A 509 -15.67 -21.79 -22.48
CA LEU A 509 -14.50 -22.39 -23.12
C LEU A 509 -14.84 -23.76 -23.68
N THR A 510 -14.31 -24.04 -24.87
CA THR A 510 -14.32 -25.37 -25.50
C THR A 510 -13.19 -26.25 -24.95
N SER A 511 -13.30 -27.56 -25.12
CA SER A 511 -12.23 -28.51 -24.76
C SER A 511 -10.90 -28.20 -25.46
N ALA A 512 -10.94 -27.75 -26.72
CA ALA A 512 -9.76 -27.36 -27.49
C ALA A 512 -9.08 -26.11 -26.92
N GLN A 513 -9.88 -25.11 -26.49
CA GLN A 513 -9.33 -23.93 -25.84
C GLN A 513 -8.70 -24.26 -24.48
N ILE A 514 -9.32 -25.15 -23.69
CA ILE A 514 -8.74 -25.61 -22.43
C ILE A 514 -7.39 -26.31 -22.68
N LEU A 515 -7.31 -27.19 -23.68
CA LEU A 515 -6.05 -27.84 -24.04
C LEU A 515 -4.95 -26.83 -24.42
N ALA A 516 -5.30 -25.74 -25.11
CA ALA A 516 -4.34 -24.67 -25.45
C ALA A 516 -3.85 -23.88 -24.22
N LEU A 517 -4.58 -23.94 -23.10
CA LEU A 517 -4.24 -23.29 -21.83
C LEU A 517 -3.56 -24.24 -20.85
N THR A 518 -3.63 -25.56 -21.06
CA THR A 518 -3.00 -26.57 -20.21
C THR A 518 -1.50 -26.67 -20.53
N PRO A 519 -0.61 -26.47 -19.53
CA PRO A 519 0.82 -26.57 -19.76
C PRO A 519 1.31 -27.95 -20.21
N SER A 520 2.22 -27.98 -21.19
CA SER A 520 2.75 -29.20 -21.82
C SER A 520 4.27 -29.19 -21.99
N ALA A 521 4.84 -30.29 -22.48
CA ALA A 521 6.28 -30.52 -22.62
C ALA A 521 7.03 -29.40 -23.37
N ASN A 522 8.31 -29.23 -23.04
CA ASN A 522 9.24 -28.26 -23.63
C ASN A 522 8.77 -26.81 -23.46
N SER A 523 8.17 -26.51 -22.32
CA SER A 523 7.65 -25.18 -22.02
C SER A 523 8.05 -24.72 -20.62
N THR A 524 7.84 -23.44 -20.34
CA THR A 524 7.98 -22.86 -19.00
C THR A 524 6.69 -22.16 -18.63
N VAL A 525 6.18 -22.46 -17.44
CA VAL A 525 5.01 -21.80 -16.86
C VAL A 525 5.47 -20.80 -15.83
N ASN A 526 5.26 -19.51 -16.10
CA ASN A 526 5.48 -18.47 -15.11
C ASN A 526 4.19 -18.25 -14.34
N ALA A 527 4.21 -18.52 -13.04
CA ALA A 527 3.06 -18.41 -12.17
C ALA A 527 3.25 -17.34 -11.08
N THR A 528 2.15 -16.73 -10.67
CA THR A 528 2.07 -15.82 -9.53
C THR A 528 0.87 -16.24 -8.69
N PHE A 529 1.08 -16.37 -7.39
CA PHE A 529 0.05 -16.65 -6.42
C PHE A 529 0.06 -15.55 -5.37
N ALA A 530 -1.10 -14.97 -5.09
CA ALA A 530 -1.28 -13.91 -4.11
C ALA A 530 -2.38 -14.31 -3.13
N VAL A 531 -2.15 -14.06 -1.84
CA VAL A 531 -3.13 -14.32 -0.78
C VAL A 531 -3.37 -13.04 0.00
N ALA A 532 -4.64 -12.76 0.27
CA ALA A 532 -5.05 -11.70 1.18
C ALA A 532 -6.10 -12.25 2.16
N GLY A 533 -6.28 -11.62 3.33
CA GLY A 533 -7.39 -11.98 4.19
C GLY A 533 -8.73 -11.54 3.60
N THR A 534 -9.83 -12.06 4.15
CA THR A 534 -11.18 -11.61 3.80
C THR A 534 -11.52 -10.30 4.54
N SER A 535 -12.31 -9.45 3.88
CA SER A 535 -12.87 -8.22 4.47
C SER A 535 -11.84 -7.24 5.09
N GLY A 536 -10.65 -7.14 4.48
CA GLY A 536 -9.62 -6.17 4.87
C GLY A 536 -8.68 -6.60 6.00
N ASN A 537 -8.84 -7.82 6.54
CA ASN A 537 -7.86 -8.38 7.49
C ASN A 537 -6.54 -8.70 6.77
N ASP A 538 -5.39 -8.24 7.28
CA ASP A 538 -4.08 -8.65 6.75
C ASP A 538 -3.79 -10.08 7.22
N VAL A 539 -3.65 -11.00 6.26
CA VAL A 539 -3.12 -12.34 6.51
C VAL A 539 -1.72 -12.36 5.93
N LYS A 540 -0.72 -12.48 6.81
CA LYS A 540 0.68 -12.51 6.40
C LYS A 540 1.03 -13.88 5.84
N ALA A 541 1.77 -13.90 4.73
CA ALA A 541 2.36 -15.13 4.20
C ALA A 541 3.89 -15.05 4.29
N GLY A 542 4.54 -16.18 4.58
CA GLY A 542 5.99 -16.24 4.76
C GLY A 542 6.59 -17.58 4.42
N ILE A 543 7.91 -17.62 4.29
CA ILE A 543 8.72 -18.84 4.14
C ILE A 543 9.69 -18.95 5.32
N GLY A 544 10.21 -20.14 5.58
CA GLY A 544 11.12 -20.38 6.70
C GLY A 544 10.42 -20.37 8.07
N SER A 545 11.22 -20.43 9.14
CA SER A 545 10.75 -20.52 10.52
C SER A 545 11.67 -19.81 11.50
N GLY A 546 11.13 -19.38 12.64
CA GLY A 546 11.89 -18.68 13.69
C GLY A 546 12.56 -17.41 13.17
N ALA A 547 13.81 -17.17 13.56
CA ALA A 547 14.58 -15.99 13.14
C ALA A 547 14.92 -15.96 11.63
N GLN A 548 14.78 -17.09 10.94
CA GLN A 548 14.98 -17.23 9.50
C GLN A 548 13.68 -17.05 8.70
N ALA A 549 12.55 -16.81 9.37
CA ALA A 549 11.29 -16.57 8.68
C ALA A 549 11.35 -15.24 7.92
N VAL A 550 10.95 -15.28 6.66
CA VAL A 550 10.91 -14.13 5.74
C VAL A 550 9.48 -13.93 5.27
N ARG A 551 9.01 -12.69 5.31
CA ARG A 551 7.70 -12.34 4.75
C ARG A 551 7.77 -12.40 3.25
N LEU A 552 6.76 -13.01 2.64
CA LEU A 552 6.66 -13.05 1.19
C LEU A 552 6.40 -11.66 0.62
N PRO A 553 6.97 -11.33 -0.56
CA PRO A 553 6.73 -10.05 -1.19
C PRO A 553 5.25 -9.93 -1.59
N THR A 554 4.78 -8.69 -1.69
CA THR A 554 3.43 -8.46 -2.21
C THR A 554 3.35 -8.90 -3.67
N ALA A 555 2.32 -9.68 -3.99
CA ALA A 555 1.91 -10.00 -5.34
C ALA A 555 0.47 -9.52 -5.57
N SER A 556 0.11 -9.34 -6.84
CA SER A 556 -1.24 -8.96 -7.23
C SER A 556 -1.68 -9.70 -8.48
N VAL A 557 -2.93 -10.13 -8.47
CA VAL A 557 -3.58 -10.79 -9.60
C VAL A 557 -4.95 -10.14 -9.82
N GLY A 558 -5.27 -9.80 -11.07
CA GLY A 558 -6.51 -9.10 -11.40
C GLY A 558 -7.17 -9.61 -12.68
N THR A 559 -8.49 -9.79 -12.63
CA THR A 559 -9.33 -10.23 -13.76
C THR A 559 -10.01 -9.08 -14.48
N GLY A 560 -9.69 -7.82 -14.13
CA GLY A 560 -10.35 -6.61 -14.64
C GLY A 560 -11.62 -6.24 -13.86
N ALA A 561 -12.42 -7.23 -13.45
CA ALA A 561 -13.57 -7.03 -12.56
C ALA A 561 -13.22 -7.14 -11.07
N LYS A 562 -12.19 -7.93 -10.74
CA LYS A 562 -11.73 -8.18 -9.37
C LYS A 562 -10.21 -8.24 -9.33
N THR A 563 -9.65 -7.88 -8.17
CA THR A 563 -8.21 -7.94 -7.89
C THR A 563 -7.98 -8.55 -6.51
N VAL A 564 -6.91 -9.31 -6.36
CA VAL A 564 -6.36 -9.76 -5.07
C VAL A 564 -4.92 -9.25 -5.01
N GLY A 565 -4.66 -8.32 -4.11
CA GLY A 565 -3.33 -7.81 -3.79
C GLY A 565 -2.97 -8.15 -2.36
N GLY A 566 -1.89 -8.92 -2.16
CA GLY A 566 -1.49 -9.42 -0.84
C GLY A 566 -0.14 -10.12 -0.88
N ASP A 567 0.23 -10.82 0.19
CA ASP A 567 1.52 -11.49 0.24
C ASP A 567 1.49 -12.75 -0.64
N GLY A 568 2.55 -12.99 -1.42
CA GLY A 568 2.51 -14.01 -2.45
C GLY A 568 3.85 -14.44 -3.00
N VAL A 569 3.82 -15.44 -3.88
CA VAL A 569 5.01 -16.04 -4.50
C VAL A 569 4.93 -15.98 -6.02
N LYS A 570 6.09 -15.84 -6.65
CA LYS A 570 6.28 -16.01 -8.09
C LYS A 570 7.25 -17.16 -8.29
N PHE A 571 6.98 -18.00 -9.27
CA PHE A 571 7.85 -19.12 -9.61
C PHE A 571 7.68 -19.52 -11.07
N ALA A 572 8.72 -20.12 -11.63
CA ALA A 572 8.75 -20.68 -12.97
C ALA A 572 8.89 -22.20 -12.91
N ILE A 573 8.07 -22.92 -13.67
CA ILE A 573 8.13 -24.38 -13.77
C ILE A 573 8.48 -24.75 -15.21
N ALA A 574 9.66 -25.33 -15.41
CA ALA A 574 10.06 -25.95 -16.66
C ALA A 574 9.43 -27.35 -16.79
N ILE A 575 8.73 -27.59 -17.90
CA ILE A 575 8.09 -28.89 -18.19
C ILE A 575 8.97 -29.64 -19.16
N GLN A 576 9.61 -30.68 -18.68
CA GLN A 576 10.50 -31.56 -19.44
C GLN A 576 9.72 -32.75 -20.02
N PRO A 577 10.20 -33.35 -21.12
CA PRO A 577 9.60 -34.53 -21.74
C PRO A 577 9.29 -35.67 -20.78
#